data_AF-A0A9P7GU30-F1
#
_entry.id   AF-A0A9P7GU30-F1
#
_cell.length_a   1.000
_cell.length_b   1.000
_cell.length_c   1.000
_cell.angle_alpha   90.00
_cell.angle_beta   90.00
_cell.angle_gamma   90.00
#
_symmetry.space_group_name_H-M   'P 1'
#
loop_
_entity.id
_entity.type
_entity.pdbx_description
1 polymer ?
#
loop_
_entity_poly.entity_id
_entity_poly.type
_entity_poly.pdbx_seq_one_letter_code
_entity_poly.pdbx_strand_id
1 'polypeptide(L)'
;MSKSEIHIQQATVDSSLRVKLAPKEKYIPVPFAYLPSDDGTDENLLILLHGLGDTHVPFMKLGQQLKLPQTAVLALRAPEQIPFLYEDAFQWYRSFDDLGELIQRPNPTPALDLMTNVVGHLVGACGWPSQRIHFFGFAQGGSVAAEFALAWQRSNQSASPATEASSPSAGTLGSIVSISGPLLSYPTLSSKNTTPILVVHTLPPAETALQSGALAAYKKAFETVVEKTSKEQGMPSSRAGWEPIMQFWSTYLGRRQMDGLYEVLSGTATQP
;
A
#
# COMPACT_ATOMS: atom_id res chain seq x y z
N MET A 1 50.37 5.36 -19.34
CA MET A 1 49.01 5.00 -19.83
C MET A 1 48.39 4.09 -18.78
N SER A 2 47.53 4.63 -17.92
CA SER A 2 46.86 3.88 -16.85
C SER A 2 45.73 3.05 -17.48
N LYS A 3 45.73 1.74 -17.26
CA LYS A 3 44.61 0.86 -17.65
C LYS A 3 43.52 0.99 -16.60
N SER A 4 42.38 1.55 -16.97
CA SER A 4 41.18 1.52 -16.15
C SER A 4 40.67 0.08 -16.07
N GLU A 5 40.69 -0.52 -14.87
CA GLU A 5 40.04 -1.82 -14.63
C GLU A 5 38.53 -1.61 -14.51
N ILE A 6 37.80 -2.16 -15.47
CA ILE A 6 36.33 -2.16 -15.48
C ILE A 6 35.88 -3.40 -14.71
N HIS A 7 35.30 -3.22 -13.52
CA HIS A 7 34.65 -4.28 -12.77
C HIS A 7 33.18 -4.38 -13.21
N ILE A 8 32.82 -5.48 -13.88
CA ILE A 8 31.44 -5.81 -14.24
C ILE A 8 30.90 -6.74 -13.14
N GLN A 9 30.08 -6.22 -12.23
CA GLN A 9 29.29 -7.08 -11.35
C GLN A 9 28.01 -7.50 -12.08
N GLN A 10 27.83 -8.81 -12.23
CA GLN A 10 26.62 -9.40 -12.77
C GLN A 10 25.53 -9.28 -11.70
N ALA A 11 24.46 -8.51 -11.96
CA ALA A 11 23.32 -8.43 -11.07
C ALA A 11 22.74 -9.84 -10.87
N THR A 12 22.50 -10.24 -9.61
CA THR A 12 21.85 -11.51 -9.27
C THR A 12 20.51 -11.59 -10.01
N VAL A 13 20.39 -12.56 -10.92
CA VAL A 13 19.16 -12.81 -11.67
C VAL A 13 18.06 -13.17 -10.69
N ASP A 14 17.13 -12.25 -10.45
CA ASP A 14 15.94 -12.51 -9.63
C ASP A 14 15.13 -13.60 -10.34
N SER A 15 15.14 -14.81 -9.78
CA SER A 15 14.51 -16.01 -10.38
C SER A 15 12.98 -15.96 -10.40
N SER A 16 12.37 -14.90 -9.86
CA SER A 16 10.92 -14.79 -9.77
C SER A 16 10.27 -14.56 -11.14
N LEU A 17 9.08 -15.15 -11.37
CA LEU A 17 8.37 -15.01 -12.65
C LEU A 17 8.17 -13.53 -13.01
N ARG A 18 8.37 -13.21 -14.29
CA ARG A 18 8.18 -11.86 -14.84
C ARG A 18 6.73 -11.39 -14.78
N VAL A 19 5.79 -12.32 -14.98
CA VAL A 19 4.35 -12.11 -14.84
C VAL A 19 3.88 -12.95 -13.67
N LYS A 20 3.14 -12.37 -12.73
CA LYS A 20 2.64 -13.07 -11.53
C LYS A 20 1.30 -13.73 -11.83
N LEU A 21 0.92 -14.71 -11.01
CA LEU A 21 -0.38 -15.35 -11.16
C LEU A 21 -1.49 -14.40 -10.71
N ALA A 22 -2.55 -14.32 -11.50
CA ALA A 22 -3.73 -13.56 -11.10
C ALA A 22 -4.37 -14.17 -9.83
N PRO A 23 -4.87 -13.34 -8.90
CA PRO A 23 -5.59 -13.81 -7.73
C PRO A 23 -6.88 -14.56 -8.13
N LYS A 24 -7.27 -15.54 -7.31
CA LYS A 24 -8.41 -16.42 -7.61
C LYS A 24 -9.56 -16.11 -6.64
N GLU A 25 -10.78 -16.05 -7.18
CA GLU A 25 -12.01 -15.76 -6.42
C GLU A 25 -12.20 -16.65 -5.20
N LYS A 26 -11.85 -17.93 -5.29
CA LYS A 26 -11.97 -18.86 -4.15
C LYS A 26 -11.15 -18.46 -2.90
N TYR A 27 -10.17 -17.57 -3.04
CA TYR A 27 -9.35 -17.07 -1.93
C TYR A 27 -9.61 -15.60 -1.58
N ILE A 28 -10.41 -14.89 -2.37
CA ILE A 28 -10.79 -13.49 -2.14
C ILE A 28 -12.32 -13.45 -2.06
N PRO A 29 -12.92 -13.57 -0.86
CA PRO A 29 -14.36 -13.74 -0.70
C PRO A 29 -15.16 -12.43 -0.85
N VAL A 30 -14.70 -11.53 -1.72
CA VAL A 30 -15.37 -10.27 -2.08
C VAL A 30 -15.16 -10.01 -3.57
N PRO A 31 -16.06 -9.27 -4.25
CA PRO A 31 -15.79 -8.83 -5.60
C PRO A 31 -14.54 -7.96 -5.70
N PHE A 32 -13.76 -8.20 -6.74
CA PHE A 32 -12.54 -7.48 -7.03
C PHE A 32 -12.29 -7.40 -8.54
N ALA A 33 -11.40 -6.50 -8.92
CA ALA A 33 -10.85 -6.44 -10.26
C ALA A 33 -9.32 -6.47 -10.19
N TYR A 34 -8.71 -7.22 -11.10
CA TYR A 34 -7.26 -7.35 -11.21
C TYR A 34 -6.82 -7.02 -12.65
N LEU A 35 -5.78 -6.20 -12.78
CA LEU A 35 -5.08 -5.98 -14.04
C LEU A 35 -3.58 -6.28 -13.83
N PRO A 36 -2.95 -7.07 -14.71
CA PRO A 36 -1.49 -7.20 -14.74
C PRO A 36 -0.85 -5.87 -15.16
N SER A 37 0.47 -5.74 -15.03
CA SER A 37 1.17 -4.56 -15.49
C SER A 37 1.06 -4.38 -17.01
N ASP A 38 0.96 -3.13 -17.47
CA ASP A 38 0.84 -2.81 -18.91
C ASP A 38 2.12 -3.13 -19.70
N ASP A 39 3.27 -3.24 -19.03
CA ASP A 39 4.59 -3.50 -19.60
C ASP A 39 5.02 -4.98 -19.51
N GLY A 40 4.10 -5.87 -19.09
CA GLY A 40 4.31 -7.31 -19.00
C GLY A 40 5.35 -7.73 -17.97
N THR A 41 5.61 -6.88 -16.97
CA THR A 41 6.55 -7.11 -15.88
C THR A 41 5.90 -6.75 -14.54
N ASP A 42 5.43 -7.76 -13.83
CA ASP A 42 4.76 -7.63 -12.54
C ASP A 42 5.78 -7.57 -11.40
N GLU A 43 6.44 -6.41 -11.24
CA GLU A 43 7.40 -6.18 -10.15
C GLU A 43 6.70 -5.66 -8.89
N ASN A 44 5.67 -4.84 -9.04
CA ASN A 44 4.90 -4.23 -7.96
C ASN A 44 3.43 -4.59 -8.08
N LEU A 45 2.74 -4.67 -6.94
CA LEU A 45 1.28 -4.78 -6.87
C LEU A 45 0.73 -3.58 -6.11
N LEU A 46 -0.16 -2.82 -6.71
CA LEU A 46 -0.91 -1.76 -6.06
C LEU A 46 -2.32 -2.25 -5.69
N ILE A 47 -2.60 -2.36 -4.40
CA ILE A 47 -3.91 -2.68 -3.86
C ILE A 47 -4.67 -1.39 -3.56
N LEU A 48 -5.86 -1.26 -4.15
CA LEU A 48 -6.72 -0.08 -4.07
C LEU A 48 -7.93 -0.33 -3.17
N LEU A 49 -8.09 0.51 -2.15
CA LEU A 49 -9.16 0.43 -1.16
C LEU A 49 -10.02 1.69 -1.20
N HIS A 50 -11.30 1.54 -1.57
CA HIS A 50 -12.23 2.66 -1.73
C HIS A 50 -12.71 3.25 -0.40
N GLY A 51 -13.35 4.42 -0.47
CA GLY A 51 -13.96 5.08 0.69
C GLY A 51 -15.34 4.53 1.04
N LEU A 52 -15.91 5.03 2.15
CA LEU A 52 -17.27 4.69 2.58
C LEU A 52 -18.30 4.97 1.47
N GLY A 53 -19.17 4.01 1.19
CA GLY A 53 -20.28 4.18 0.26
C GLY A 53 -19.93 4.01 -1.21
N ASP A 54 -18.70 3.58 -1.52
CA ASP A 54 -18.23 3.37 -2.89
C ASP A 54 -18.08 1.86 -3.20
N THR A 55 -17.56 1.56 -4.38
CA THR A 55 -17.18 0.22 -4.84
C THR A 55 -15.74 0.21 -5.36
N HIS A 56 -15.23 -0.98 -5.66
CA HIS A 56 -13.94 -1.15 -6.33
C HIS A 56 -13.90 -0.66 -7.78
N VAL A 57 -15.04 -0.43 -8.45
CA VAL A 57 -15.08 -0.16 -9.89
C VAL A 57 -14.42 1.18 -10.26
N PRO A 58 -14.72 2.31 -9.60
CA PRO A 58 -14.00 3.57 -9.85
C PRO A 58 -12.51 3.48 -9.52
N PHE A 59 -12.16 2.73 -8.47
CA PHE A 59 -10.76 2.54 -8.07
C PHE A 59 -9.98 1.70 -9.08
N MET A 60 -10.58 0.67 -9.68
CA MET A 60 -9.94 -0.05 -10.80
C MET A 60 -9.64 0.88 -11.97
N LYS A 61 -10.60 1.75 -12.35
CA LYS A 61 -10.39 2.75 -13.40
C LYS A 61 -9.27 3.73 -13.05
N LEU A 62 -9.22 4.18 -11.80
CA LEU A 62 -8.14 5.01 -11.28
C LEU A 62 -6.79 4.31 -11.47
N GLY A 63 -6.64 3.08 -10.96
CA GLY A 63 -5.39 2.33 -11.07
C GLY A 63 -4.92 2.15 -12.50
N GLN A 64 -5.85 1.90 -13.44
CA GLN A 64 -5.54 1.82 -14.86
C GLN A 64 -5.03 3.15 -15.46
N GLN A 65 -5.51 4.29 -14.94
CA GLN A 65 -5.09 5.62 -15.39
C GLN A 65 -3.73 6.05 -14.82
N LEU A 66 -3.31 5.51 -13.67
CA LEU A 66 -2.03 5.88 -13.06
C LEU A 66 -0.82 5.44 -13.90
N LYS A 67 -0.96 4.37 -14.71
CA LYS A 67 0.08 3.85 -15.62
C LYS A 67 1.44 3.71 -14.93
N LEU A 68 1.43 3.20 -13.71
CA LEU A 68 2.66 3.00 -12.93
C LEU A 68 3.53 1.90 -13.60
N PRO A 69 4.85 2.13 -13.72
CA PRO A 69 5.73 1.17 -14.38
C PRO A 69 5.80 -0.13 -13.57
N GLN A 70 5.82 -1.25 -14.27
CA GLN A 70 5.96 -2.59 -13.71
C GLN A 70 5.01 -2.89 -12.54
N THR A 71 3.80 -2.33 -12.59
CA THR A 71 2.84 -2.37 -11.48
C THR A 71 1.52 -2.97 -11.93
N ALA A 72 1.20 -4.13 -11.37
CA ALA A 72 -0.15 -4.70 -11.44
C ALA A 72 -1.08 -3.97 -10.45
N VAL A 73 -2.38 -4.03 -10.71
CA VAL A 73 -3.40 -3.36 -9.88
C VAL A 73 -4.45 -4.36 -9.42
N LEU A 74 -4.79 -4.30 -8.13
CA LEU A 74 -5.90 -5.03 -7.53
C LEU A 74 -6.84 -4.05 -6.82
N ALA A 75 -8.08 -3.91 -7.28
CA ALA A 75 -9.10 -3.12 -6.60
C ALA A 75 -10.09 -4.05 -5.89
N LEU A 76 -10.26 -3.86 -4.58
CA LEU A 76 -11.10 -4.72 -3.74
C LEU A 76 -12.37 -3.97 -3.32
N ARG A 77 -13.52 -4.65 -3.35
CA ARG A 77 -14.74 -4.11 -2.75
C ARG A 77 -14.73 -4.41 -1.26
N ALA A 78 -15.22 -3.46 -0.48
CA ALA A 78 -15.43 -3.66 0.94
C ALA A 78 -16.47 -4.78 1.20
N PRO A 79 -16.32 -5.54 2.30
CA PRO A 79 -17.10 -6.76 2.55
C PRO A 79 -18.56 -6.50 2.95
N GLU A 80 -18.86 -5.34 3.54
CA GLU A 80 -20.17 -5.05 4.11
C GLU A 80 -20.92 -4.04 3.23
N GLN A 81 -22.14 -4.37 2.82
CA GLN A 81 -23.03 -3.41 2.17
C GLN A 81 -23.66 -2.49 3.22
N ILE A 82 -23.72 -1.19 2.95
CA ILE A 82 -24.40 -0.24 3.83
C ILE A 82 -25.90 -0.52 3.79
N PRO A 83 -26.56 -0.78 4.93
CA PRO A 83 -28.00 -1.04 4.97
C PRO A 83 -28.82 0.15 4.45
N PHE A 84 -29.98 -0.16 3.86
CA PHE A 84 -31.02 0.80 3.46
C PHE A 84 -30.64 1.82 2.36
N LEU A 85 -29.49 1.68 1.70
CA LEU A 85 -29.16 2.43 0.49
C LEU A 85 -29.62 1.68 -0.76
N TYR A 86 -30.21 2.40 -1.71
CA TYR A 86 -30.63 1.87 -3.01
C TYR A 86 -29.44 1.63 -3.96
N GLU A 87 -28.33 2.29 -3.71
CA GLU A 87 -27.10 2.22 -4.50
C GLU A 87 -26.15 1.13 -3.98
N ASP A 88 -25.27 0.64 -4.85
CA ASP A 88 -24.18 -0.27 -4.50
C ASP A 88 -23.13 0.45 -3.65
N ALA A 89 -23.43 0.60 -2.36
CA ALA A 89 -22.63 1.34 -1.39
C ALA A 89 -22.06 0.39 -0.33
N PHE A 90 -20.73 0.32 -0.22
CA PHE A 90 -20.05 -0.63 0.66
C PHE A 90 -19.16 0.07 1.69
N GLN A 91 -18.93 -0.60 2.82
CA GLN A 91 -18.12 -0.12 3.93
C GLN A 91 -17.13 -1.21 4.38
N TRP A 92 -15.92 -0.79 4.76
CA TRP A 92 -14.88 -1.71 5.23
C TRP A 92 -15.14 -2.16 6.67
N TYR A 93 -15.71 -1.25 7.43
CA TYR A 93 -16.14 -1.47 8.80
C TYR A 93 -17.41 -0.67 9.01
N ARG A 94 -18.25 -1.16 9.92
CA ARG A 94 -19.52 -0.54 10.24
C ARG A 94 -19.33 0.90 10.71
N SER A 95 -19.95 1.83 10.01
CA SER A 95 -19.81 3.28 10.24
C SER A 95 -20.99 3.87 10.98
N PHE A 96 -22.15 3.23 10.86
CA PHE A 96 -23.43 3.71 11.39
C PHE A 96 -24.00 2.68 12.38
N ASP A 97 -24.52 3.15 13.51
CA ASP A 97 -25.30 2.32 14.41
C ASP A 97 -26.71 2.04 13.85
N ASP A 98 -27.56 1.35 14.62
CA ASP A 98 -28.92 1.02 14.19
C ASP A 98 -29.83 2.27 14.04
N LEU A 99 -29.43 3.41 14.62
CA LEU A 99 -30.13 4.69 14.52
C LEU A 99 -29.63 5.56 13.36
N GLY A 100 -28.54 5.14 12.68
CA GLY A 100 -27.91 5.89 11.61
C GLY A 100 -26.86 6.90 12.08
N GLU A 101 -26.46 6.86 13.36
CA GLU A 101 -25.46 7.77 13.91
C GLU A 101 -24.03 7.25 13.67
N LEU A 102 -23.07 8.17 13.51
CA LEU A 102 -21.68 7.82 13.26
C LEU A 102 -21.01 7.17 14.49
N ILE A 103 -20.52 5.96 14.29
CA ILE A 103 -19.75 5.21 15.29
C ILE A 103 -18.38 5.86 15.45
N GLN A 104 -18.11 6.40 16.64
CA GLN A 104 -16.85 7.11 16.94
C GLN A 104 -15.62 6.20 16.98
N ARG A 105 -15.81 4.92 17.32
CA ARG A 105 -14.74 3.92 17.41
C ARG A 105 -15.16 2.65 16.67
N PRO A 106 -15.13 2.66 15.33
CA PRO A 106 -15.56 1.51 14.55
C PRO A 106 -14.58 0.35 14.71
N ASN A 107 -15.07 -0.87 14.48
CA ASN A 107 -14.25 -2.08 14.56
C ASN A 107 -13.72 -2.47 13.16
N PRO A 108 -12.41 -2.33 12.87
CA PRO A 108 -11.86 -2.70 11.57
C PRO A 108 -11.60 -4.20 11.39
N THR A 109 -11.76 -5.04 12.42
CA THR A 109 -11.39 -6.46 12.39
C THR A 109 -11.87 -7.21 11.13
N PRO A 110 -13.13 -7.10 10.68
CA PRO A 110 -13.57 -7.81 9.47
C PRO A 110 -12.76 -7.46 8.21
N ALA A 111 -12.39 -6.18 8.04
CA ALA A 111 -11.53 -5.76 6.94
C ALA A 111 -10.09 -6.28 7.10
N LEU A 112 -9.56 -6.31 8.32
CA LEU A 112 -8.21 -6.81 8.58
C LEU A 112 -8.10 -8.32 8.35
N ASP A 113 -9.12 -9.09 8.72
CA ASP A 113 -9.19 -10.53 8.45
C ASP A 113 -9.26 -10.80 6.94
N LEU A 114 -10.07 -10.03 6.22
CA LEU A 114 -10.12 -10.07 4.75
C LEU A 114 -8.75 -9.76 4.14
N MET A 115 -8.09 -8.67 4.57
CA MET A 115 -6.77 -8.30 4.06
C MET A 115 -5.71 -9.37 4.37
N THR A 116 -5.79 -10.01 5.55
CA THR A 116 -4.89 -11.10 5.93
C THR A 116 -5.02 -12.29 4.97
N ASN A 117 -6.25 -12.68 4.62
CA ASN A 117 -6.51 -13.74 3.65
C ASN A 117 -6.04 -13.35 2.24
N VAL A 118 -6.36 -12.13 1.80
CA VAL A 118 -5.97 -11.63 0.47
C VAL A 118 -4.46 -11.58 0.32
N VAL A 119 -3.75 -10.92 1.24
CA VAL A 119 -2.29 -10.77 1.17
C VAL A 119 -1.60 -12.11 1.41
N GLY A 120 -2.12 -12.97 2.30
CA GLY A 120 -1.62 -14.33 2.46
C GLY A 120 -1.69 -15.15 1.17
N HIS A 121 -2.80 -15.06 0.43
CA HIS A 121 -2.95 -15.70 -0.89
C HIS A 121 -2.01 -15.09 -1.95
N LEU A 122 -1.88 -13.76 -1.98
CA LEU A 122 -1.00 -13.07 -2.93
C LEU A 122 0.47 -13.46 -2.72
N VAL A 123 0.92 -13.51 -1.46
CA VAL A 123 2.29 -13.89 -1.11
C VAL A 123 2.52 -15.39 -1.31
N GLY A 124 1.66 -16.24 -0.74
CA GLY A 124 1.88 -17.68 -0.71
C GLY A 124 1.61 -18.40 -2.03
N ALA A 125 0.66 -17.92 -2.84
CA ALA A 125 0.21 -18.63 -4.04
C ALA A 125 0.33 -17.83 -5.33
N CYS A 126 0.38 -16.49 -5.27
CA CYS A 126 0.52 -15.65 -6.47
C CYS A 126 1.95 -15.18 -6.74
N GLY A 127 2.88 -15.42 -5.80
CA GLY A 127 4.30 -15.14 -5.96
C GLY A 127 4.68 -13.67 -5.78
N TRP A 128 3.86 -12.89 -5.06
CA TRP A 128 4.15 -11.50 -4.71
C TRP A 128 5.01 -11.43 -3.44
N PRO A 129 6.22 -10.85 -3.47
CA PRO A 129 6.93 -10.51 -2.24
C PRO A 129 6.15 -9.43 -1.48
N SER A 130 6.05 -9.52 -0.15
CA SER A 130 5.27 -8.54 0.64
C SER A 130 5.80 -7.10 0.46
N GLN A 131 7.11 -6.93 0.29
CA GLN A 131 7.77 -5.64 0.09
C GLN A 131 7.49 -5.02 -1.30
N ARG A 132 6.83 -5.77 -2.18
CA ARG A 132 6.34 -5.31 -3.49
C ARG A 132 4.83 -5.08 -3.52
N ILE A 133 4.15 -5.24 -2.38
CA ILE A 133 2.73 -4.98 -2.24
C ILE A 133 2.56 -3.58 -1.63
N HIS A 134 1.96 -2.68 -2.40
CA HIS A 134 1.68 -1.30 -2.04
C HIS A 134 0.18 -1.10 -1.86
N PHE A 135 -0.19 -0.16 -1.00
CA PHE A 135 -1.59 0.19 -0.76
C PHE A 135 -1.85 1.64 -1.14
N PHE A 136 -3.02 1.89 -1.71
CA PHE A 136 -3.63 3.21 -1.82
C PHE A 136 -5.05 3.13 -1.29
N GLY A 137 -5.38 3.98 -0.34
CA GLY A 137 -6.68 3.99 0.29
C GLY A 137 -7.25 5.39 0.48
N PHE A 138 -8.55 5.53 0.23
CA PHE A 138 -9.29 6.77 0.51
C PHE A 138 -10.19 6.60 1.72
N ALA A 139 -10.20 7.59 2.62
CA ALA A 139 -10.99 7.60 3.85
C ALA A 139 -10.89 6.25 4.60
N GLN A 140 -11.98 5.48 4.67
CA GLN A 140 -11.97 4.14 5.29
C GLN A 140 -10.91 3.21 4.69
N GLY A 141 -10.75 3.19 3.37
CA GLY A 141 -9.72 2.37 2.72
C GLY A 141 -8.32 2.78 3.16
N GLY A 142 -8.08 4.08 3.39
CA GLY A 142 -6.81 4.59 3.93
C GLY A 142 -6.57 4.12 5.37
N SER A 143 -7.61 4.13 6.20
CA SER A 143 -7.57 3.57 7.55
C SER A 143 -7.26 2.08 7.53
N VAL A 144 -7.95 1.29 6.71
CA VAL A 144 -7.75 -0.16 6.60
C VAL A 144 -6.33 -0.49 6.16
N ALA A 145 -5.80 0.21 5.15
CA ALA A 145 -4.42 0.01 4.70
C ALA A 145 -3.41 0.22 5.84
N ALA A 146 -3.58 1.31 6.60
CA ALA A 146 -2.70 1.63 7.71
C ALA A 146 -2.82 0.60 8.86
N GLU A 147 -4.04 0.29 9.30
CA GLU A 147 -4.28 -0.70 10.37
C GLU A 147 -3.77 -2.09 9.97
N PHE A 148 -4.00 -2.50 8.72
CA PHE A 148 -3.53 -3.78 8.22
C PHE A 148 -2.01 -3.87 8.23
N ALA A 149 -1.29 -2.82 7.84
CA ALA A 149 0.16 -2.84 7.91
C ALA A 149 0.67 -3.06 9.33
N LEU A 150 0.03 -2.45 10.34
CA LEU A 150 0.36 -2.67 11.75
C LEU A 150 0.10 -4.12 12.18
N ALA A 151 -1.04 -4.69 11.79
CA ALA A 151 -1.40 -6.07 12.09
C ALA A 151 -0.46 -7.08 11.40
N TRP A 152 -0.10 -6.80 10.14
CA TRP A 152 0.79 -7.62 9.32
C TRP A 152 2.19 -7.71 9.93
N GLN A 153 2.79 -6.58 10.29
CA GLN A 153 4.12 -6.57 10.92
C GLN A 153 4.10 -7.33 12.26
N ARG A 154 3.09 -7.11 13.10
CA ARG A 154 2.97 -7.77 14.41
C ARG A 154 2.91 -9.30 14.28
N SER A 155 2.15 -9.79 13.30
CA SER A 155 1.98 -11.21 13.05
C SER A 155 3.28 -11.86 12.57
N ASN A 156 4.04 -11.18 11.71
CA ASN A 156 5.32 -11.68 11.19
C ASN A 156 6.48 -11.58 12.20
N GLN A 157 6.44 -10.61 13.13
CA GLN A 157 7.41 -10.52 14.23
C GLN A 157 7.23 -11.65 15.26
N SER A 158 5.98 -12.06 15.51
CA SER A 158 5.68 -13.10 16.50
C SER A 158 5.99 -14.52 16.00
N ALA A 159 6.07 -14.70 14.67
CA ALA A 159 6.31 -16.00 14.04
C ALA A 159 7.79 -16.38 13.89
N SER A 160 8.73 -15.44 14.11
CA SER A 160 10.17 -15.68 13.95
C SER A 160 10.86 -15.85 15.32
N PRO A 161 11.28 -17.06 15.73
CA PRO A 161 12.12 -17.24 16.90
C PRO A 161 13.50 -16.58 16.67
N ALA A 162 14.07 -16.01 17.73
CA ALA A 162 15.26 -15.17 17.74
C ALA A 162 16.60 -15.89 17.42
N THR A 163 16.63 -16.75 16.42
CA THR A 163 17.84 -17.45 15.96
C THR A 163 18.22 -17.00 14.56
N GLU A 164 19.30 -16.21 14.53
CA GLU A 164 20.26 -15.95 13.45
C GLU A 164 19.74 -15.49 12.06
N ALA A 165 20.05 -14.23 11.75
CA ALA A 165 20.20 -13.65 10.41
C ALA A 165 19.02 -13.79 9.43
N SER A 166 17.77 -13.74 9.91
CA SER A 166 16.62 -13.52 9.03
C SER A 166 16.64 -12.09 8.48
N SER A 167 16.61 -11.93 7.15
CA SER A 167 16.54 -10.64 6.47
C SER A 167 15.54 -9.69 7.15
N PRO A 168 15.92 -8.43 7.47
CA PRO A 168 15.11 -7.48 8.23
C PRO A 168 13.78 -7.06 7.55
N SER A 169 13.48 -7.61 6.37
CA SER A 169 12.34 -7.27 5.54
C SER A 169 11.15 -8.23 5.65
N ALA A 170 11.28 -9.41 6.29
CA ALA A 170 10.33 -10.53 6.17
C ALA A 170 8.86 -10.27 6.64
N GLY A 171 8.53 -9.08 7.14
CA GLY A 171 7.17 -8.70 7.53
C GLY A 171 6.74 -7.31 7.06
N THR A 172 7.48 -6.68 6.15
CA THR A 172 7.21 -5.30 5.73
C THR A 172 6.46 -5.28 4.41
N LEU A 173 5.53 -4.34 4.26
CA LEU A 173 4.86 -4.05 3.00
C LEU A 173 5.69 -3.03 2.20
N GLY A 174 5.35 -2.82 0.93
CA GLY A 174 6.10 -1.90 0.05
C GLY A 174 5.93 -0.44 0.43
N SER A 175 4.71 0.09 0.35
CA SER A 175 4.37 1.43 0.83
C SER A 175 2.85 1.64 0.93
N ILE A 176 2.44 2.68 1.64
CA ILE A 176 1.02 3.03 1.84
C ILE A 176 0.80 4.49 1.45
N VAL A 177 -0.26 4.75 0.70
CA VAL A 177 -0.81 6.09 0.48
C VAL A 177 -2.20 6.14 1.11
N SER A 178 -2.37 6.95 2.14
CA SER A 178 -3.65 7.16 2.81
C SER A 178 -4.14 8.57 2.52
N ILE A 179 -5.27 8.68 1.82
CA ILE A 179 -5.94 9.93 1.53
C ILE A 179 -7.07 10.12 2.54
N SER A 180 -6.92 11.06 3.48
CA SER A 180 -7.91 11.39 4.51
C SER A 180 -8.40 10.21 5.36
N GLY A 181 -7.64 9.12 5.45
CA GLY A 181 -7.93 8.01 6.35
C GLY A 181 -7.24 8.19 7.70
N PRO A 182 -7.96 8.31 8.83
CA PRO A 182 -7.33 8.32 10.15
C PRO A 182 -6.85 6.91 10.54
N LEU A 183 -5.86 6.83 11.41
CA LEU A 183 -5.61 5.59 12.16
C LEU A 183 -6.73 5.43 13.20
N LEU A 184 -7.36 4.26 13.26
CA LEU A 184 -8.50 3.96 14.12
C LEU A 184 -8.05 3.50 15.51
N SER A 185 -6.93 2.77 15.55
CA SER A 185 -6.28 2.35 16.78
C SER A 185 -5.37 3.45 17.31
N TYR A 186 -5.19 3.46 18.63
CA TYR A 186 -4.15 4.25 19.25
C TYR A 186 -2.90 3.38 19.39
N PRO A 187 -1.80 3.67 18.66
CA PRO A 187 -0.65 2.78 18.60
C PRO A 187 0.14 2.83 19.92
N THR A 188 0.07 1.73 20.67
CA THR A 188 0.93 1.45 21.83
C THR A 188 1.93 0.36 21.48
N LEU A 189 2.74 0.60 20.45
CA LEU A 189 3.64 -0.39 19.87
C LEU A 189 5.02 -0.35 20.56
N SER A 190 5.63 -1.51 20.77
CA SER A 190 7.01 -1.63 21.25
C SER A 190 8.03 -1.27 20.17
N SER A 191 7.72 -1.55 18.90
CA SER A 191 8.47 -1.15 17.71
C SER A 191 7.54 -0.49 16.70
N LYS A 192 8.05 0.54 16.00
CA LYS A 192 7.29 1.21 14.95
C LYS A 192 7.21 0.32 13.70
N ASN A 193 6.22 0.59 12.86
CA ASN A 193 6.09 -0.04 11.56
C ASN A 193 7.07 0.55 10.56
N THR A 194 7.83 -0.31 9.88
CA THR A 194 8.87 0.10 8.92
C THR A 194 8.31 0.39 7.52
N THR A 195 7.05 0.04 7.25
CA THR A 195 6.39 0.34 5.97
C THR A 195 6.25 1.87 5.82
N PRO A 196 6.81 2.47 4.75
CA PRO A 196 6.69 3.90 4.53
C PRO A 196 5.25 4.29 4.19
N ILE A 197 4.75 5.36 4.81
CA ILE A 197 3.39 5.86 4.58
C ILE A 197 3.39 7.34 4.18
N LEU A 198 2.65 7.65 3.11
CA LEU A 198 2.24 9.00 2.74
C LEU A 198 0.81 9.23 3.25
N VAL A 199 0.63 10.24 4.08
CA VAL A 199 -0.68 10.71 4.54
C VAL A 199 -1.00 12.03 3.84
N VAL A 200 -1.98 12.00 2.94
CA VAL A 200 -2.51 13.19 2.28
C VAL A 200 -3.83 13.54 2.94
N HIS A 201 -4.01 14.79 3.38
CA HIS A 201 -5.27 15.19 4.00
C HIS A 201 -5.57 16.66 3.77
N THR A 202 -6.84 17.03 3.94
CA THR A 202 -7.26 18.44 3.99
C THR A 202 -7.10 19.02 5.39
N LEU A 203 -7.04 20.35 5.49
CA LEU A 203 -7.06 21.06 6.77
C LEU A 203 -8.51 21.44 7.15
N PRO A 204 -8.82 21.57 8.46
CA PRO A 204 -10.11 22.11 8.90
C PRO A 204 -10.39 23.48 8.25
N PRO A 205 -11.65 23.80 7.90
CA PRO A 205 -12.89 23.11 8.26
C PRO A 205 -13.39 22.10 7.21
N ALA A 206 -12.54 21.59 6.30
CA ALA A 206 -12.97 20.62 5.30
C ALA A 206 -13.53 19.33 5.94
N GLU A 207 -14.59 18.75 5.37
CA GLU A 207 -15.22 17.52 5.89
C GLU A 207 -14.26 16.34 5.93
N THR A 208 -13.39 16.21 4.93
CA THR A 208 -12.35 15.18 4.84
C THR A 208 -11.09 15.50 5.66
N ALA A 209 -11.11 16.54 6.50
CA ALA A 209 -9.97 16.90 7.33
C ALA A 209 -9.76 15.84 8.42
N LEU A 210 -8.51 15.45 8.63
CA LEU A 210 -8.18 14.56 9.72
C LEU A 210 -8.40 15.26 11.06
N GLN A 211 -8.89 14.50 12.04
CA GLN A 211 -9.09 14.99 13.40
C GLN A 211 -7.76 15.41 14.05
N SER A 212 -7.85 16.32 15.02
CA SER A 212 -6.70 16.74 15.83
C SER A 212 -6.02 15.53 16.47
N GLY A 213 -4.70 15.38 16.23
CA GLY A 213 -3.91 14.28 16.76
C GLY A 213 -3.80 13.05 15.85
N ALA A 214 -4.53 12.97 14.73
CA ALA A 214 -4.42 11.85 13.79
C ALA A 214 -3.00 11.67 13.24
N LEU A 215 -2.33 12.77 12.85
CA LEU A 215 -0.93 12.72 12.39
C LEU A 215 0.03 12.31 13.52
N ALA A 216 -0.26 12.67 14.77
CA ALA A 216 0.53 12.23 15.90
C ALA A 216 0.39 10.72 16.14
N ALA A 217 -0.80 10.14 15.89
CA ALA A 217 -1.00 8.70 15.91
C ALA A 217 -0.17 8.02 14.81
N TYR A 218 -0.19 8.52 13.57
CA TYR A 218 0.68 8.01 12.50
C TYR A 218 2.17 8.06 12.87
N LYS A 219 2.66 9.20 13.39
CA LYS A 219 4.06 9.38 13.80
C LYS A 219 4.48 8.47 14.97
N LYS A 220 3.51 8.01 15.79
CA LYS A 220 3.72 6.99 16.82
C LYS A 220 3.71 5.57 16.25
N ALA A 221 2.91 5.32 15.22
CA ALA A 221 2.76 4.00 14.60
C ALA A 221 3.87 3.64 13.61
N PHE A 222 4.34 4.59 12.79
CA PHE A 222 5.23 4.34 11.65
C PHE A 222 6.57 5.06 11.81
N GLU A 223 7.64 4.43 11.31
CA GLU A 223 8.99 5.02 11.27
C GLU A 223 9.06 6.16 10.25
N THR A 224 8.54 5.91 9.04
CA THR A 224 8.57 6.86 7.93
C THR A 224 7.16 7.34 7.63
N VAL A 225 6.85 8.58 8.04
CA VAL A 225 5.57 9.26 7.74
C VAL A 225 5.85 10.52 6.92
N VAL A 226 5.39 10.51 5.67
CA VAL A 226 5.36 11.70 4.82
C VAL A 226 3.98 12.34 4.93
N GLU A 227 3.91 13.60 5.33
CA GLU A 227 2.66 14.35 5.49
C GLU A 227 2.51 15.37 4.36
N LYS A 228 1.34 15.39 3.72
CA LYS A 228 1.00 16.37 2.67
C LYS A 228 -0.42 16.91 2.87
N THR A 229 -0.54 18.23 2.88
CA THR A 229 -1.83 18.90 2.92
C THR A 229 -2.35 19.15 1.52
N SER A 230 -3.61 18.80 1.26
CA SER A 230 -4.33 19.12 0.02
C SER A 230 -5.34 20.23 0.25
N LYS A 231 -5.61 21.01 -0.80
CA LYS A 231 -6.74 21.96 -0.86
C LYS A 231 -7.97 21.36 -1.53
N GLU A 232 -7.81 20.21 -2.19
CA GLU A 232 -8.88 19.51 -2.88
C GLU A 232 -9.68 18.68 -1.88
N GLN A 233 -11.01 18.78 -1.97
CA GLN A 233 -11.91 17.98 -1.14
C GLN A 233 -12.00 16.57 -1.73
N GLY A 234 -11.79 15.55 -0.89
CA GLY A 234 -11.85 14.16 -1.30
C GLY A 234 -10.61 13.68 -2.09
N MET A 235 -10.86 12.94 -3.16
CA MET A 235 -9.81 12.34 -3.99
C MET A 235 -9.06 13.39 -4.82
N PRO A 236 -7.73 13.25 -5.02
CA PRO A 236 -6.99 14.15 -5.90
C PRO A 236 -7.53 14.10 -7.34
N SER A 237 -7.75 15.27 -7.90
CA SER A 237 -8.34 15.51 -9.23
C SER A 237 -7.39 16.28 -10.15
N SER A 238 -6.45 17.04 -9.59
CA SER A 238 -5.48 17.82 -10.35
C SER A 238 -4.09 17.18 -10.37
N ARG A 239 -3.25 17.61 -11.32
CA ARG A 239 -1.83 17.27 -11.36
C ARG A 239 -1.13 17.65 -10.06
N ALA A 240 -1.45 18.79 -9.46
CA ALA A 240 -0.84 19.24 -8.22
C ALA A 240 -1.26 18.35 -7.03
N GLY A 241 -2.48 17.82 -7.05
CA GLY A 241 -2.94 16.83 -6.07
C GLY A 241 -2.23 15.48 -6.19
N TRP A 242 -1.97 15.03 -7.42
CA TRP A 242 -1.31 13.74 -7.70
C TRP A 242 0.23 13.80 -7.61
N GLU A 243 0.84 14.95 -7.83
CA GLU A 243 2.29 15.15 -7.79
C GLU A 243 2.97 14.58 -6.53
N PRO A 244 2.54 14.89 -5.29
CA PRO A 244 3.17 14.33 -4.09
C PRO A 244 3.05 12.80 -4.00
N ILE A 245 1.98 12.22 -4.55
CA ILE A 245 1.73 10.78 -4.54
C ILE A 245 2.68 10.09 -5.53
N MET A 246 2.81 10.66 -6.74
CA MET A 246 3.74 10.18 -7.76
C MET A 246 5.19 10.30 -7.31
N GLN A 247 5.55 11.40 -6.65
CA GLN A 247 6.88 11.57 -6.07
C GLN A 247 7.17 10.52 -5.01
N PHE A 248 6.22 10.24 -4.11
CA PHE A 248 6.36 9.19 -3.12
C PHE A 248 6.56 7.82 -3.76
N TRP A 249 5.72 7.43 -4.72
CA TRP A 249 5.88 6.16 -5.43
C TRP A 249 7.17 6.06 -6.24
N SER A 250 7.68 7.18 -6.78
CA SER A 250 8.97 7.18 -7.48
C SER A 250 10.15 6.71 -6.61
N THR A 251 10.03 6.86 -5.29
CA THR A 251 11.04 6.44 -4.30
C THR A 251 10.85 4.98 -3.85
N TYR A 252 9.61 4.50 -3.76
CA TYR A 252 9.31 3.22 -3.11
C TYR A 252 8.89 2.08 -4.05
N LEU A 253 8.43 2.37 -5.27
CA LEU A 253 8.15 1.31 -6.24
C LEU A 253 9.45 0.64 -6.66
N GLY A 254 9.43 -0.69 -6.66
CA GLY A 254 10.49 -1.52 -7.18
C GLY A 254 10.70 -1.33 -8.67
N ARG A 255 11.95 -1.51 -9.11
CA ARG A 255 12.30 -1.58 -10.52
C ARG A 255 13.09 -2.84 -10.77
N ARG A 256 12.59 -3.69 -11.65
CA ARG A 256 13.36 -4.76 -12.24
C ARG A 256 14.19 -4.16 -13.37
N GLN A 257 15.50 -4.26 -13.26
CA GLN A 257 16.38 -3.94 -14.37
C GLN A 257 16.07 -4.90 -15.53
N MET A 258 15.84 -4.36 -16.72
CA MET A 258 15.75 -5.17 -17.93
C MET A 258 17.13 -5.72 -18.27
N ASP A 259 17.21 -6.99 -18.66
CA ASP A 259 18.44 -7.63 -19.12
C ASP A 259 19.14 -6.76 -20.17
N GLY A 260 20.41 -6.39 -19.92
CA GLY A 260 21.29 -5.71 -20.89
C GLY A 260 21.76 -4.30 -20.55
N LEU A 261 21.34 -3.69 -19.44
CA LEU A 261 21.88 -2.43 -18.95
C LEU A 261 23.00 -2.66 -17.92
N TYR A 262 24.24 -2.63 -18.38
CA TYR A 262 25.42 -2.66 -17.51
C TYR A 262 25.71 -1.26 -16.99
N GLU A 263 25.71 -1.09 -15.66
CA GLU A 263 26.18 0.14 -15.02
C GLU A 263 27.72 0.13 -14.99
N VAL A 264 28.36 1.03 -15.74
CA VAL A 264 29.83 1.18 -15.73
C VAL A 264 30.20 2.14 -14.61
N LEU A 265 30.53 1.60 -13.45
CA LEU A 265 31.13 2.37 -12.36
C LEU A 265 32.60 2.65 -12.69
N SER A 266 32.90 3.83 -13.22
CA SER A 266 34.28 4.30 -13.36
C SER A 266 34.81 4.75 -11.99
N GLY A 267 35.49 3.84 -11.29
CA GLY A 267 36.18 4.13 -10.04
C GLY A 267 37.41 5.03 -10.28
N THR A 268 37.40 6.24 -9.71
CA THR A 268 38.61 7.05 -9.60
C THR A 268 39.48 6.46 -8.48
N ALA A 269 40.54 5.75 -8.85
CA ALA A 269 41.56 5.30 -7.91
C ALA A 269 42.25 6.52 -7.28
N THR A 270 42.02 6.75 -5.99
CA THR A 270 42.86 7.62 -5.17
C THR A 270 44.10 6.79 -4.79
N GLN A 271 45.25 7.16 -5.35
CA GLN A 271 46.55 6.61 -4.96
C GLN A 271 47.04 7.26 -3.65
N PRO A 272 47.87 6.54 -2.87
CA PRO A 272 48.26 6.91 -1.50
C PRO A 272 49.16 8.15 -1.40
#